data_AF-A0A061NGP7-F1
#
_entry.id   AF-A0A061NGP7-F1
#
_cell.length_a   1.000
_cell.length_b   1.000
_cell.length_c   1.000
_cell.angle_alpha   90.00
_cell.angle_beta   90.00
_cell.angle_gamma   90.00
#
_symmetry.space_group_name_H-M   'P 1'
#
loop_
_entity.id
_entity.type
_entity.pdbx_description
1 polymer ?
#
loop_
_entity_poly.entity_id
_entity_poly.type
_entity_poly.pdbx_seq_one_letter_code
_entity_poly.pdbx_strand_id
1 'polypeptide(L)'
;MWHNKSKDKAAIDYSFHLMIGEMNDHVLKELPQVIEQEGITSFKVFMAYKNVFQADDATLFQTLIKAKELGALVMVHAENGDVIDYLTKKALQNDQTAPIYHALTRPPEAEGEATGRASQLTALADSQLYVVHVTCEEAVKQIEEARKKRC
;
A
#
# COMPACT_ATOMS: atom_id res chain seq x y z
N MET A 1 0.91 17.50 12.46
CA MET A 1 -0.55 17.67 12.25
C MET A 1 -1.37 16.57 12.91
N TRP A 2 -1.07 15.28 12.68
CA TRP A 2 -1.84 14.15 13.23
C TRP A 2 -1.79 14.03 14.75
N HIS A 3 -0.61 14.20 15.37
CA HIS A 3 -0.49 14.28 16.83
C HIS A 3 -1.44 15.32 17.43
N ASN A 4 -1.56 16.52 16.85
CA ASN A 4 -2.47 17.55 17.37
C ASN A 4 -3.95 17.17 17.19
N LYS A 5 -4.30 16.35 16.20
CA LYS A 5 -5.69 15.89 16.00
C LYS A 5 -6.10 14.85 17.04
N SER A 6 -5.16 14.03 17.50
CA SER A 6 -5.39 12.95 18.47
C SER A 6 -5.07 13.34 19.92
N LYS A 7 -4.15 14.29 20.11
CA LYS A 7 -3.76 14.82 21.41
C LYS A 7 -4.99 15.32 22.16
N ASP A 8 -5.09 14.89 23.42
CA ASP A 8 -6.19 15.20 24.34
C ASP A 8 -7.58 14.72 23.89
N LYS A 9 -7.66 13.88 22.85
CA LYS A 9 -8.92 13.26 22.36
C LYS A 9 -8.92 11.75 22.40
N ALA A 10 -7.76 11.11 22.27
CA ALA A 10 -7.66 9.66 22.34
C ALA A 10 -7.94 9.20 23.77
N ALA A 11 -8.89 8.27 23.92
CA ALA A 11 -9.24 7.69 25.22
C ALA A 11 -8.36 6.47 25.59
N ILE A 12 -7.59 5.96 24.64
CA ILE A 12 -6.68 4.82 24.77
C ILE A 12 -5.39 5.10 23.99
N ASP A 13 -4.38 4.26 24.21
CA ASP A 13 -3.11 4.33 23.49
C ASP A 13 -3.30 4.11 21.98
N TYR A 14 -2.47 4.80 21.20
CA TYR A 14 -2.49 4.75 19.74
C TYR A 14 -1.10 4.99 19.17
N SER A 15 -0.92 4.63 17.91
CA SER A 15 0.27 4.98 17.11
C SER A 15 -0.16 5.25 15.65
N PHE A 16 0.81 5.53 14.79
CA PHE A 16 0.58 5.89 13.39
C PHE A 16 1.37 5.01 12.41
N HIS A 17 0.88 4.94 11.19
CA HIS A 17 1.59 4.44 10.02
C HIS A 17 1.82 5.62 9.06
N LEU A 18 3.04 5.80 8.56
CA LEU A 18 3.33 6.90 7.64
C LEU A 18 2.98 6.48 6.21
N MET A 19 2.13 7.26 5.54
CA MET A 19 1.85 7.03 4.11
C MET A 19 3.02 7.54 3.24
N ILE A 20 3.44 6.71 2.28
CA ILE A 20 4.41 7.08 1.24
C ILE A 20 3.69 7.14 -0.10
N GLY A 21 3.49 8.35 -0.62
CA GLY A 21 2.86 8.58 -1.94
C GLY A 21 3.87 8.80 -3.07
N GLU A 22 5.08 9.25 -2.74
CA GLU A 22 6.19 9.44 -3.66
C GLU A 22 7.51 9.17 -2.94
N MET A 23 8.55 8.81 -3.70
CA MET A 23 9.91 8.71 -3.18
C MET A 23 10.83 9.66 -3.94
N ASN A 24 11.46 10.57 -3.20
CA ASN A 24 12.48 11.49 -3.69
C ASN A 24 13.56 11.69 -2.62
N ASP A 25 14.64 12.39 -2.98
CA ASP A 25 15.80 12.61 -2.09
C ASP A 25 15.45 13.28 -0.77
N HIS A 26 14.37 14.06 -0.73
CA HIS A 26 13.90 14.70 0.49
C HIS A 26 13.24 13.66 1.41
N VAL A 27 12.26 12.92 0.90
CA VAL A 27 11.56 11.86 1.66
C VAL A 27 12.56 10.84 2.20
N LEU A 28 13.53 10.40 1.39
CA LEU A 28 14.57 9.45 1.81
C LEU A 28 15.37 9.93 3.04
N LYS A 29 15.58 11.24 3.18
CA LYS A 29 16.30 11.85 4.31
C LYS A 29 15.43 12.04 5.55
N GLU A 30 14.12 12.15 5.38
CA GLU A 30 13.16 12.32 6.49
C GLU A 30 12.82 11.01 7.18
N LEU A 31 12.80 9.88 6.47
CA LEU A 31 12.37 8.59 7.03
C LEU A 31 13.13 8.16 8.31
N PRO A 32 14.47 8.32 8.42
CA PRO A 32 15.17 8.04 9.68
C PRO A 32 14.67 8.91 10.83
N GLN A 33 14.43 10.20 10.57
CA GLN A 33 13.96 11.15 11.58
C GLN A 33 12.54 10.81 12.05
N VAL A 34 11.68 10.37 11.13
CA VAL A 34 10.33 9.90 11.48
C VAL A 34 10.39 8.70 12.44
N ILE A 35 11.30 7.75 12.22
CA ILE A 35 11.45 6.61 13.13
C ILE A 35 12.00 7.07 14.48
N GLU A 36 13.09 7.84 14.48
CA GLU A 36 13.80 8.24 15.70
C GLU A 36 13.00 9.20 16.58
N GLN A 37 12.28 10.14 15.97
CA GLN A 37 11.61 11.24 16.68
C GLN A 37 10.12 10.96 16.91
N GLU A 38 9.44 10.31 15.96
CA GLU A 38 8.00 10.06 16.04
C GLU A 38 7.65 8.61 16.40
N GLY A 39 8.62 7.69 16.41
CA GLY A 39 8.42 6.29 16.76
C GLY A 39 7.62 5.48 15.72
N ILE A 40 7.49 5.98 14.49
CA ILE A 40 6.69 5.35 13.44
C ILE A 40 7.55 4.34 12.67
N THR A 41 7.36 3.05 12.91
CA THR A 41 8.17 1.94 12.35
C THR A 41 7.51 1.22 11.18
N SER A 42 6.52 1.84 10.53
CA SER A 42 5.79 1.22 9.42
C SER A 42 5.30 2.23 8.40
N PHE A 43 5.44 1.85 7.13
CA PHE A 43 5.20 2.68 5.96
C PHE A 43 4.07 2.10 5.12
N LYS A 44 3.07 2.92 4.80
CA LYS A 44 1.89 2.53 4.03
C LYS A 44 2.01 3.04 2.59
N VAL A 45 1.94 2.13 1.63
CA VAL A 45 1.95 2.43 0.19
C VAL A 45 0.61 2.01 -0.43
N PHE A 46 0.11 2.79 -1.38
CA PHE A 46 -1.10 2.49 -2.14
C PHE A 46 -0.73 2.16 -3.58
N MET A 47 -1.19 1.01 -4.09
CA MET A 47 -1.07 0.63 -5.51
C MET A 47 -2.32 1.01 -6.32
N ALA A 48 -3.34 1.53 -5.63
CA ALA A 48 -4.60 1.99 -6.18
C ALA A 48 -4.81 3.49 -5.93
N TYR A 49 -6.00 3.99 -6.30
CA TYR A 49 -6.35 5.41 -6.28
C TYR A 49 -5.48 6.24 -7.22
N LYS A 50 -5.53 5.88 -8.51
CA LYS A 50 -4.80 6.54 -9.59
C LYS A 50 -4.97 8.06 -9.52
N ASN A 51 -3.87 8.79 -9.68
CA ASN A 51 -3.77 10.25 -9.64
C ASN A 51 -4.06 10.91 -8.27
N VAL A 52 -4.27 10.14 -7.21
CA VAL A 52 -4.52 10.66 -5.86
C VAL A 52 -3.48 10.15 -4.88
N PHE A 53 -3.38 8.82 -4.74
CA PHE A 53 -2.49 8.18 -3.75
C PHE A 53 -1.59 7.10 -4.35
N GLN A 54 -1.89 6.65 -5.57
CA GLN A 54 -1.17 5.55 -6.20
C GLN A 54 0.32 5.88 -6.36
N ALA A 55 1.16 5.10 -5.69
CA ALA A 55 2.59 5.03 -5.93
C ALA A 55 2.87 4.12 -7.15
N ASP A 56 3.93 4.45 -7.90
CA ASP A 56 4.45 3.57 -8.93
C ASP A 56 5.36 2.47 -8.35
N ASP A 57 5.75 1.51 -9.19
CA ASP A 57 6.60 0.39 -8.76
C ASP A 57 7.98 0.88 -8.29
N ALA A 58 8.50 1.97 -8.85
CA ALA A 58 9.77 2.57 -8.44
C ALA A 58 9.69 3.12 -7.00
N THR A 59 8.61 3.82 -6.67
CA THR A 59 8.35 4.34 -5.33
C THR A 59 8.17 3.20 -4.32
N LEU A 60 7.40 2.18 -4.65
CA LEU A 60 7.24 0.99 -3.80
C LEU A 60 8.59 0.29 -3.57
N PHE A 61 9.36 0.06 -4.62
CA PHE A 61 10.65 -0.63 -4.53
C PHE A 61 11.68 0.15 -3.70
N GLN A 62 11.80 1.47 -3.91
CA GLN A 62 12.66 2.31 -3.08
C GLN A 62 12.21 2.34 -1.62
N THR A 63 10.89 2.34 -1.37
CA THR A 63 10.34 2.26 -0.01
C THR A 63 10.72 0.94 0.66
N LEU A 64 10.66 -0.19 -0.06
CA LEU A 64 11.04 -1.51 0.44
C LEU A 64 12.53 -1.59 0.80
N ILE A 65 13.41 -1.06 -0.06
CA ILE A 65 14.85 -0.98 0.20
C ILE A 65 15.11 -0.14 1.44
N LYS A 66 14.52 1.07 1.51
CA LYS A 66 14.75 1.98 2.63
C LYS A 66 14.18 1.43 3.94
N ALA A 67 13.03 0.77 3.90
CA ALA A 67 12.44 0.12 5.06
C ALA A 67 13.33 -1.01 5.60
N LYS A 68 13.96 -1.80 4.72
CA LYS A 68 14.91 -2.84 5.11
C LYS A 68 16.13 -2.25 5.84
N GLU A 69 16.71 -1.17 5.32
CA GLU A 69 17.82 -0.47 5.98
C GLU A 69 17.46 0.01 7.39
N LEU A 70 16.21 0.47 7.56
CA LEU A 70 15.73 1.09 8.79
C LEU A 70 15.07 0.11 9.76
N GLY A 71 14.90 -1.16 9.38
CA GLY A 71 14.15 -2.14 10.17
C GLY A 71 12.64 -1.83 10.27
N ALA A 72 12.08 -1.11 9.30
CA ALA A 72 10.66 -0.77 9.23
C ALA A 72 9.85 -1.79 8.41
N LEU A 73 8.54 -1.82 8.63
CA LEU A 73 7.60 -2.68 7.89
C LEU A 73 6.92 -1.90 6.77
N VAL A 74 6.90 -2.44 5.54
CA VAL A 74 6.09 -1.88 4.45
C VAL A 74 4.72 -2.55 4.42
N MET A 75 3.67 -1.73 4.38
CA MET A 75 2.28 -2.12 4.27
C MET A 75 1.74 -1.69 2.91
N VAL A 76 1.02 -2.56 2.19
CA VAL A 76 0.46 -2.23 0.86
C VAL A 76 -1.05 -2.36 0.83
N HIS A 77 -1.73 -1.35 0.29
CA HIS A 77 -3.07 -1.52 -0.28
C HIS A 77 -2.87 -2.00 -1.71
N ALA A 78 -3.11 -3.30 -1.95
CA ALA A 78 -2.72 -3.99 -3.16
C ALA A 78 -3.91 -4.23 -4.09
N GLU A 79 -4.29 -3.22 -4.87
CA GLU A 79 -5.17 -3.38 -6.03
C GLU A 79 -4.54 -2.69 -7.24
N ASN A 80 -4.80 -3.18 -8.46
CA ASN A 80 -4.30 -2.54 -9.67
C ASN A 80 -5.07 -1.24 -9.98
N GLY A 81 -4.50 -0.10 -9.57
CA GLY A 81 -5.14 1.20 -9.70
C GLY A 81 -5.41 1.66 -11.13
N ASP A 82 -4.56 1.29 -12.09
CA ASP A 82 -4.74 1.63 -13.50
C ASP A 82 -5.94 0.90 -14.12
N VAL A 83 -6.07 -0.40 -13.83
CA VAL A 83 -7.22 -1.21 -14.28
C VAL A 83 -8.50 -0.70 -13.62
N ILE A 84 -8.48 -0.43 -12.31
CA ILE A 84 -9.65 0.07 -11.57
C ILE A 84 -10.10 1.43 -12.10
N ASP A 85 -9.18 2.35 -12.37
CA ASP A 85 -9.50 3.67 -12.93
C ASP A 85 -10.15 3.54 -14.31
N TYR A 86 -9.60 2.69 -15.19
CA TYR A 86 -10.19 2.42 -16.49
C TYR A 86 -11.60 1.83 -16.39
N LEU A 87 -11.79 0.79 -15.57
CA LEU A 87 -13.10 0.15 -15.39
C LEU A 87 -14.11 1.11 -14.77
N THR A 88 -13.70 1.93 -13.81
CA THR A 88 -14.56 2.95 -13.18
C THR A 88 -15.03 3.98 -14.21
N LYS A 89 -14.10 4.52 -15.03
CA LYS A 89 -14.45 5.46 -16.11
C LYS A 89 -15.41 4.83 -17.12
N LYS A 90 -15.18 3.58 -17.50
CA LYS A 90 -16.04 2.84 -18.43
C LYS A 90 -17.44 2.60 -17.86
N ALA A 91 -17.55 2.25 -16.58
CA ALA A 91 -18.86 2.10 -15.92
C ALA A 91 -19.64 3.43 -15.93
N LEU A 92 -18.99 4.52 -15.54
CA LEU A 92 -19.61 5.85 -15.55
C LEU A 92 -20.06 6.29 -16.95
N GLN A 93 -19.29 5.99 -18.00
CA GLN A 93 -19.68 6.24 -19.39
C GLN A 93 -20.92 5.46 -19.84
N ASN A 94 -21.25 4.37 -19.17
CA ASN A 94 -22.43 3.55 -19.42
C ASN A 94 -23.59 3.85 -18.44
N ASP A 95 -23.54 4.98 -17.74
CA ASP A 95 -24.51 5.38 -16.70
C ASP A 95 -24.64 4.38 -15.53
N GLN A 96 -23.61 3.55 -15.33
CA GLN A 96 -23.57 2.53 -14.30
C GLN A 96 -23.12 3.13 -12.96
N THR A 97 -24.03 3.87 -12.32
CA THR A 97 -23.75 4.69 -11.12
C THR A 97 -24.21 4.07 -9.80
N ALA A 98 -24.93 2.96 -9.84
CA ALA A 98 -25.37 2.25 -8.63
C ALA A 98 -24.18 1.69 -7.80
N PRO A 99 -24.29 1.58 -6.46
CA PRO A 99 -23.19 1.11 -5.61
C PRO A 99 -22.58 -0.24 -6.00
N ILE A 100 -23.35 -1.15 -6.61
CA ILE A 100 -22.86 -2.45 -7.10
C ILE A 100 -21.68 -2.31 -8.08
N TYR A 101 -21.65 -1.23 -8.86
CA TYR A 101 -20.57 -1.01 -9.83
C TYR A 101 -19.25 -0.68 -9.16
N HIS A 102 -19.23 -0.25 -7.90
CA HIS A 102 -17.99 -0.12 -7.14
C HIS A 102 -17.25 -1.46 -7.04
N ALA A 103 -17.98 -2.55 -6.75
CA ALA A 103 -17.42 -3.89 -6.68
C ALA A 103 -17.09 -4.44 -8.08
N LEU A 104 -17.97 -4.23 -9.06
CA LEU A 104 -17.76 -4.76 -10.42
C LEU A 104 -16.58 -4.14 -11.16
N THR A 105 -16.16 -2.91 -10.79
CA THR A 105 -14.97 -2.26 -11.37
C THR A 105 -13.68 -2.61 -10.63
N ARG A 106 -13.74 -3.45 -9.59
CA ARG A 106 -12.62 -3.90 -8.75
C ARG A 106 -12.66 -5.42 -8.62
N PRO A 107 -12.52 -6.14 -9.74
CA PRO A 107 -12.63 -7.59 -9.70
C PRO A 107 -11.46 -8.19 -8.91
N PRO A 108 -11.63 -9.36 -8.25
CA PRO A 108 -10.62 -9.99 -7.41
C PRO A 108 -9.23 -10.15 -8.05
N GLU A 109 -9.17 -10.33 -9.37
CA GLU A 109 -7.95 -10.45 -10.15
C GLU A 109 -7.08 -9.18 -10.07
N ALA A 110 -7.68 -8.00 -9.89
CA ALA A 110 -6.96 -6.75 -9.71
C ALA A 110 -6.24 -6.69 -8.34
N GLU A 111 -6.84 -7.27 -7.30
CA GLU A 111 -6.21 -7.41 -5.97
C GLU A 111 -5.12 -8.50 -6.01
N GLY A 112 -5.41 -9.63 -6.66
CA GLY A 112 -4.47 -10.72 -6.86
C GLY A 112 -3.20 -10.29 -7.60
N GLU A 113 -3.34 -9.62 -8.75
CA GLU A 113 -2.20 -9.12 -9.53
C GLU A 113 -1.30 -8.20 -8.70
N ALA A 114 -1.88 -7.18 -8.07
CA ALA A 114 -1.13 -6.21 -7.28
C ALA A 114 -0.45 -6.86 -6.06
N THR A 115 -1.12 -7.82 -5.41
CA THR A 115 -0.53 -8.58 -4.30
C THR A 115 0.69 -9.39 -4.75
N GLY A 116 0.58 -10.07 -5.90
CA GLY A 116 1.69 -10.82 -6.50
C GLY A 116 2.85 -9.91 -6.88
N ARG A 117 2.57 -8.79 -7.55
CA ARG A 117 3.59 -7.79 -7.92
C ARG A 117 4.30 -7.20 -6.71
N ALA A 118 3.58 -6.79 -5.67
CA ALA A 118 4.18 -6.28 -4.43
C ALA A 118 5.06 -7.33 -3.74
N SER A 119 4.63 -8.59 -3.73
CA SER A 119 5.38 -9.70 -3.16
C SER A 119 6.70 -9.93 -3.90
N GLN A 120 6.69 -9.87 -5.23
CA GLN A 120 7.90 -10.03 -6.05
C GLN A 120 8.87 -8.85 -5.88
N LEU A 121 8.38 -7.62 -5.82
CA LEU A 121 9.23 -6.45 -5.54
C LEU A 121 9.85 -6.53 -4.13
N THR A 122 9.11 -7.05 -3.16
CA THR A 122 9.61 -7.28 -1.79
C THR A 122 10.74 -8.29 -1.78
N ALA A 123 10.57 -9.40 -2.49
CA ALA A 123 11.61 -10.43 -2.63
C ALA A 123 12.89 -9.84 -3.25
N LEU A 124 12.76 -9.02 -4.30
CA LEU A 124 13.89 -8.35 -4.94
C LEU A 124 14.61 -7.35 -4.02
N ALA A 125 13.88 -6.73 -3.09
CA ALA A 125 14.40 -5.76 -2.13
C ALA A 125 14.97 -6.41 -0.86
N ASP A 126 14.88 -7.73 -0.70
CA ASP A 126 15.18 -8.46 0.55
C ASP A 126 14.50 -7.80 1.77
N SER A 127 13.23 -7.41 1.63
CA SER A 127 12.49 -6.65 2.64
C SER A 127 11.33 -7.46 3.23
N GLN A 128 10.52 -6.83 4.09
CA GLN A 128 9.31 -7.43 4.66
C GLN A 128 8.08 -6.66 4.18
N LEU A 129 7.01 -7.41 3.88
CA LEU A 129 5.74 -6.87 3.37
C LEU A 129 4.56 -7.32 4.25
N TYR A 130 3.64 -6.39 4.48
CA TYR A 130 2.32 -6.64 5.06
C TYR A 130 1.22 -6.21 4.09
N VAL A 131 0.51 -7.18 3.53
CA VAL A 131 -0.66 -6.92 2.68
C VAL A 131 -1.86 -6.70 3.59
N VAL A 132 -2.37 -5.47 3.64
CA VAL A 132 -3.53 -5.16 4.50
C VAL A 132 -4.83 -5.58 3.81
N HIS A 133 -5.90 -5.70 4.59
CA HIS A 133 -7.29 -5.86 4.13
C HIS A 133 -7.45 -6.81 2.93
N VAL A 134 -6.85 -7.99 3.02
CA VAL A 134 -6.98 -9.05 2.01
C VAL A 134 -8.44 -9.49 1.92
N THR A 135 -9.04 -9.43 0.73
CA THR A 135 -10.48 -9.68 0.55
C THR A 135 -10.82 -10.87 -0.34
N CYS A 136 -9.85 -11.38 -1.12
CA CYS A 136 -10.11 -12.43 -2.11
C CYS A 136 -9.14 -13.61 -2.07
N GLU A 137 -9.55 -14.73 -2.69
CA GLU A 137 -8.75 -15.95 -2.80
C GLU A 137 -7.49 -15.74 -3.65
N GLU A 138 -7.58 -14.92 -4.70
CA GLU A 138 -6.49 -14.59 -5.62
C GLU A 138 -5.32 -13.95 -4.87
N ALA A 139 -5.59 -13.00 -3.96
CA ALA A 139 -4.56 -12.37 -3.13
C ALA A 139 -4.00 -13.34 -2.08
N VAL A 140 -4.85 -14.15 -1.43
CA VAL A 140 -4.40 -15.19 -0.49
C VAL A 140 -3.43 -16.16 -1.14
N LYS A 141 -3.71 -16.62 -2.37
CA LYS A 141 -2.83 -17.51 -3.14
C LYS A 141 -1.46 -16.87 -3.38
N GLN A 142 -1.40 -15.59 -3.76
CA GLN A 142 -0.12 -14.90 -3.96
C GLN A 142 0.69 -14.82 -2.66
N ILE A 143 0.04 -14.52 -1.53
CA ILE A 143 0.68 -14.48 -0.21
C ILE A 143 1.20 -15.87 0.19
N GLU A 144 0.41 -16.92 -0.02
CA GLU A 144 0.80 -18.29 0.28
C GLU A 144 2.05 -18.70 -0.52
N GLU A 145 2.05 -18.42 -1.82
CA GLU A 145 3.19 -18.74 -2.70
C GLU A 145 4.44 -17.92 -2.36
N ALA A 146 4.30 -16.65 -1.99
CA ALA A 146 5.43 -15.84 -1.53
C ALA A 146 6.05 -16.42 -0.24
N ARG A 147 5.22 -16.79 0.74
CA ARG A 147 5.67 -17.37 2.01
C ARG A 147 6.36 -18.73 1.82
N LYS A 148 5.88 -19.57 0.89
CA LYS A 148 6.54 -20.84 0.54
C LYS A 148 7.96 -20.64 0.03
N LYS A 149 8.20 -19.57 -0.72
CA LYS A 149 9.53 -19.20 -1.25
C LYS A 149 10.46 -18.56 -0.21
N ARG A 150 9.96 -18.31 1.02
CA ARG A 150 10.65 -17.53 2.06
C ARG A 150 11.02 -16.12 1.59
N CYS A 151 10.20 -15.56 0.71
CA CYS A 151 10.19 -14.13 0.42
C CYS A 151 9.39 -13.39 1.49
#